data_AF-A0A6P0PX25-F1
#
_entry.id   AF-A0A6P0PX25-F1
#
_cell.length_a   1.000
_cell.length_b   1.000
_cell.length_c   1.000
_cell.angle_alpha   90.00
_cell.angle_beta   90.00
_cell.angle_gamma   90.00
#
_symmetry.space_group_name_H-M   'P 1'
#
loop_
_entity.id
_entity.type
_entity.pdbx_description
1 polymer ?
#
loop_
_entity_poly.entity_id
_entity_poly.type
_entity_poly.pdbx_seq_one_letter_code
_entity_poly.pdbx_strand_id
1 'polypeptide(L)' 'MTPIELHRKGFKALVDALGYVDAVKLIGQFYQGNGNYTEERHQWLDQLTMDNIIADIKTYQNNEIVE' A
#
# COMPACT_ATOMS: atom_id res chain seq x y z
N MET A 1 4.01 9.80 -22.62
CA MET A 1 4.44 9.31 -21.30
C MET A 1 3.19 9.01 -20.51
N THR A 2 2.96 7.76 -20.14
CA THR A 2 1.81 7.35 -19.31
C THR A 2 2.02 7.82 -17.86
N PRO A 3 0.96 7.86 -17.02
CA PRO A 3 1.11 8.20 -15.60
C PRO A 3 2.14 7.32 -14.88
N ILE A 4 2.19 6.02 -15.22
CA ILE A 4 3.16 5.10 -14.61
C ILE A 4 4.59 5.36 -15.08
N GLU A 5 4.78 5.72 -16.35
CA GLU A 5 6.09 6.12 -16.87
C GLU A 5 6.58 7.44 -16.25
N LEU A 6 5.66 8.39 -16.04
CA LEU A 6 5.96 9.66 -15.38
C LEU A 6 6.36 9.43 -13.92
N HIS A 7 5.60 8.62 -13.19
CA HIS A 7 5.90 8.28 -11.81
C HIS A 7 7.26 7.59 -11.69
N ARG A 8 7.56 6.62 -12.56
CA ARG A 8 8.84 5.90 -12.55
C ARG A 8 10.02 6.84 -12.84
N LYS A 9 9.88 7.72 -13.84
CA LYS A 9 10.93 8.68 -14.19
C LYS A 9 11.14 9.72 -13.09
N GLY A 10 10.08 10.24 -12.51
CA GLY A 10 10.14 11.20 -11.40
C GLY A 10 10.79 10.60 -10.16
N PHE A 11 10.35 9.41 -9.74
CA PHE A 11 10.93 8.73 -8.60
C PHE A 11 12.42 8.42 -8.81
N LYS A 12 12.80 7.93 -10.00
CA LYS A 12 14.22 7.71 -10.33
C LYS A 12 15.03 9.00 -10.23
N ALA A 13 14.55 10.12 -10.78
CA ALA A 13 15.26 11.40 -10.72
C ALA A 13 15.47 11.87 -9.27
N LEU A 14 14.47 11.69 -8.41
CA LEU A 14 14.58 12.00 -6.98
C LEU A 14 15.60 11.12 -6.26
N VAL A 15 15.59 9.80 -6.51
CA VAL A 15 16.55 8.87 -5.94
C VAL A 15 17.98 9.17 -6.41
N ASP A 16 18.16 9.48 -7.70
CA ASP A 16 19.48 9.81 -8.25
C ASP A 16 20.06 11.09 -7.62
N ALA A 17 19.22 12.07 -7.24
CA ALA A 17 19.65 13.33 -6.65
C ALA A 17 19.78 13.31 -5.12
N LEU A 18 18.92 12.55 -4.42
CA LEU A 18 18.74 12.63 -2.97
C LEU A 18 19.02 11.31 -2.24
N GLY A 19 19.10 10.20 -2.96
CA GLY A 19 19.04 8.86 -2.37
C GLY A 19 17.61 8.47 -1.95
N TYR A 20 17.41 7.17 -1.68
CA TYR A 20 16.09 6.61 -1.41
C TYR A 20 15.38 7.23 -0.21
N VAL A 21 16.10 7.43 0.90
CA VAL A 21 15.52 7.90 2.16
C VAL A 21 14.95 9.31 2.00
N ASP A 22 15.71 10.22 1.42
CA ASP A 22 15.30 11.62 1.31
C ASP A 22 14.33 11.84 0.14
N ALA A 23 14.40 11.01 -0.91
CA ALA A 23 13.38 10.96 -1.96
C ALA A 23 11.99 10.61 -1.40
N VAL A 24 11.88 9.58 -0.55
CA VAL A 24 10.60 9.18 0.07
C VAL A 24 10.09 10.25 1.03
N LYS A 25 10.97 10.86 1.85
CA LYS A 25 10.56 11.96 2.74
C LYS A 25 10.02 13.15 1.96
N LEU A 26 10.70 13.56 0.89
CA LEU A 26 10.27 14.67 0.04
C LEU A 26 8.88 14.39 -0.55
N ILE A 27 8.67 13.19 -1.10
CA ILE A 27 7.35 12.77 -1.59
C ILE A 27 6.32 12.90 -0.46
N GLY A 28 6.61 12.33 0.72
CA GLY A 28 5.75 12.39 1.89
C GLY A 28 5.38 13.81 2.36
N GLN A 29 6.17 14.84 2.06
CA GLN A 29 5.80 16.23 2.38
C GLN A 29 4.60 16.74 1.58
N PHE A 30 4.39 16.21 0.37
CA PHE A 30 3.26 16.58 -0.50
C PHE A 30 2.06 15.66 -0.32
N TYR A 31 2.28 14.46 0.22
CA TYR A 31 1.22 13.54 0.58
C TYR A 31 0.85 13.74 2.05
N GLN A 32 -0.17 14.56 2.31
CA GLN A 32 -0.90 14.43 3.56
C GLN A 32 -1.63 13.09 3.51
N GLY A 33 -1.17 12.13 4.32
CA GLY A 33 -1.97 10.94 4.60
C GLY A 33 -3.35 11.39 5.04
N ASN A 34 -4.39 10.86 4.42
CA ASN A 34 -5.77 11.12 4.81
C ASN A 34 -6.33 9.86 5.46
N GLY A 35 -7.29 10.05 6.36
CA GLY A 35 -7.99 8.98 7.05
C GLY A 35 -7.51 8.78 8.49
N ASN A 36 -8.44 8.31 9.31
CA ASN A 36 -8.18 7.95 10.70
C ASN A 36 -8.32 6.43 10.83
N TYR A 37 -7.23 5.70 10.55
CA TYR A 37 -7.25 4.24 10.61
C TYR A 37 -7.77 3.71 11.95
N THR A 38 -7.51 4.41 13.05
CA THR A 38 -8.00 4.04 14.38
C THR A 38 -9.53 4.07 14.46
N GLU A 39 -10.18 5.07 13.87
CA GLU A 39 -11.64 5.14 13.80
C GLU A 39 -12.20 4.24 12.69
N GLU A 40 -11.60 4.28 11.51
CA GLU A 40 -12.07 3.58 10.31
C GLU A 40 -12.03 2.06 10.46
N ARG A 41 -11.04 1.50 11.17
CA ARG A 41 -10.94 0.05 11.36
C ARG A 41 -12.18 -0.54 12.03
N HIS A 42 -12.86 0.21 12.91
CA HIS A 42 -14.05 -0.27 13.62
C HIS A 42 -15.23 -0.57 12.69
N GLN A 43 -15.26 0.03 11.50
CA GLN A 43 -16.35 -0.18 10.54
C GLN A 43 -16.41 -1.62 10.00
N TRP A 44 -15.27 -2.32 9.96
CA TRP A 44 -15.17 -3.65 9.34
C TRP A 44 -14.44 -4.66 10.22
N LEU A 45 -13.41 -4.26 10.96
CA LEU A 45 -12.55 -5.19 11.70
C LEU A 45 -13.24 -5.75 12.95
N ASP A 46 -14.14 -4.99 13.57
CA ASP A 46 -14.90 -5.46 14.74
C ASP A 46 -15.89 -6.59 14.39
N GLN A 47 -16.28 -6.68 13.12
CA GLN A 47 -17.15 -7.74 12.60
C GLN A 47 -16.36 -8.96 12.09
N LEU A 48 -15.03 -8.83 11.94
CA LEU A 48 -14.18 -9.86 11.39
C LEU A 48 -13.77 -10.85 12.47
N THR A 49 -14.16 -12.11 12.31
CA THR A 49 -13.76 -13.18 13.23
C THR A 49 -12.44 -13.84 12.81
N MET A 50 -11.77 -14.49 13.75
CA MET A 50 -10.56 -15.28 13.45
C MET A 50 -10.85 -16.38 12.42
N ASP A 51 -12.04 -16.99 12.48
CA ASP A 51 -12.44 -18.01 11.53
C ASP A 51 -12.59 -17.44 10.10
N ASN A 52 -13.10 -16.21 9.96
CA ASN A 52 -13.14 -15.53 8.66
C ASN A 52 -11.72 -15.34 8.10
N ILE A 53 -10.78 -14.88 8.92
CA ILE A 53 -9.38 -14.67 8.52
C ILE A 53 -8.74 -16.00 8.07
N ILE A 54 -8.95 -17.07 8.84
CA ILE A 54 -8.41 -18.40 8.50
C ILE A 54 -9.03 -18.93 7.20
N ALA A 55 -10.32 -18.69 6.97
CA ALA A 55 -11.00 -19.09 5.73
C ALA A 55 -10.44 -18.33 4.51
N ASP A 56 -10.20 -17.03 4.64
CA ASP A 56 -9.61 -16.20 3.59
C ASP A 56 -8.19 -16.69 3.25
N ILE A 57 -7.35 -16.93 4.26
CA ILE A 57 -5.99 -17.47 4.06
C ILE A 57 -6.02 -18.80 3.29
N LYS A 58 -6.89 -19.73 3.68
CA LYS A 58 -7.04 -21.01 2.97
C LYS A 58 -7.50 -20.82 1.52
N THR A 59 -8.38 -19.84 1.29
CA THR A 59 -8.86 -19.50 -0.05
C THR A 59 -7.72 -18.99 -0.92
N TYR A 60 -6.90 -18.06 -0.42
CA TYR A 60 -5.72 -17.57 -1.14
C TYR A 60 -4.71 -18.68 -1.43
N GLN A 61 -4.41 -19.53 -0.45
CA GLN A 61 -3.51 -20.67 -0.62
C GLN A 61 -4.01 -21.68 -1.67
N ASN A 62 -5.33 -21.90 -1.74
CA ASN A 62 -5.92 -22.81 -2.71
C ASN A 62 -6.03 -22.16 -4.11
N ASN A 63 -6.20 -20.84 -4.19
CA ASN A 63 -6.25 -20.10 -5.45
C ASN A 63 -4.85 -19.88 -6.06
N GLU A 64 -3.78 -19.90 -5.26
CA GLU A 64 -2.38 -19.98 -5.76
C GLU A 64 -2.04 -21.34 -6.39
N ILE A 65 -2.95 -22.34 -6.36
CA ILE A 65 -2.79 -23.63 -7.05
C ILE A 65 -3.36 -23.57 -8.49
N VAL A 66 -3.90 -22.43 -8.92
CA VAL A 66 -4.41 -22.24 -10.29
C VAL A 66 -3.77 -21.00 -10.95
N GLU A 67 -2.44 -21.01 -11.08
CA GLU A 67 -1.70 -20.34 -12.15
C GLU A 67 -0.65 -21.27 -12.76
#